data_AF-A0AA36MUN7-F1
#
_entry.id   AF-A0AA36MUN7-F1
#
_cell.length_a   1.000
_cell.length_b   1.000
_cell.length_c   1.000
_cell.angle_alpha   90.00
_cell.angle_beta   90.00
_cell.angle_gamma   90.00
#
_symmetry.space_group_name_H-M   'P 1'
#
loop_
_entity.id
_entity.type
_entity.pdbx_description
1 polymer ?
#
loop_
_entity_poly.entity_id
_entity_poly.type
_entity_poly.pdbx_seq_one_letter_code
_entity_poly.pdbx_strand_id
1 'polypeptide(L)'
;MVFGLKLGLPKATKASAEPPEKSKAESSARSSSKGAGVNDRSGGGKGALTVNEFVARTKRYRERGLEPTKPELIAYARYLGIDPITDGDLMWIADEALAAPLPSEWTEHHDSADRVFYYNVQTHASSWTHPLEQLHRDTYKSIVHFRGGDLSKEDQTVELDRLKRKCEEAERDSVKELQAWSEHTDEGGQKFFYNRDKQVSVWTDPRPARCHALYLQMRALRDMSKHCGQVVPGLAPMDDPRRDKLRIQQRSPRIF
;
A
#
# COMPACT_ATOMS: atom_id res chain seq x y z
N MET A 1 12.49 -36.02 -31.19
CA MET A 1 11.76 -36.33 -29.94
C MET A 1 11.38 -35.01 -29.30
N VAL A 2 10.09 -34.64 -29.35
CA VAL A 2 9.58 -33.42 -28.73
C VAL A 2 9.08 -33.80 -27.34
N PHE A 3 9.79 -33.40 -26.29
CA PHE A 3 9.34 -33.60 -24.91
C PHE A 3 8.26 -32.56 -24.60
N GLY A 4 7.00 -32.98 -24.64
CA GLY A 4 5.88 -32.21 -24.11
C GLY A 4 5.93 -32.18 -22.59
N LEU A 5 6.34 -31.05 -22.02
CA LEU A 5 6.15 -30.74 -20.60
C LEU A 5 4.66 -30.53 -20.35
N LYS A 6 3.96 -31.61 -19.96
CA LYS A 6 2.65 -31.53 -19.30
C LYS A 6 2.85 -30.90 -17.91
N LEU A 7 2.89 -29.58 -17.85
CA LEU A 7 2.69 -28.85 -16.60
C LEU A 7 1.20 -28.97 -16.25
N GLY A 8 0.88 -29.97 -15.43
CA GLY A 8 -0.44 -30.08 -14.82
C GLY A 8 -0.63 -28.90 -13.87
N LEU A 9 -1.27 -27.83 -14.35
CA LEU A 9 -1.81 -26.78 -13.51
C LEU A 9 -2.80 -27.43 -12.53
N PRO A 10 -2.65 -27.25 -11.20
CA PRO A 10 -3.64 -27.74 -10.26
C PRO A 10 -4.99 -27.09 -10.59
N LYS A 11 -6.04 -27.90 -10.71
CA LYS A 11 -7.42 -27.41 -10.80
C LYS A 11 -7.69 -26.56 -9.57
N ALA A 12 -7.80 -25.25 -9.75
CA ALA A 12 -8.21 -24.33 -8.71
C ALA A 12 -9.65 -24.66 -8.31
N THR A 13 -9.83 -25.41 -7.23
CA THR A 13 -11.09 -25.37 -6.49
C THR A 13 -11.23 -23.95 -5.96
N LYS A 14 -12.38 -23.31 -6.24
CA LYS A 14 -12.72 -21.99 -5.67
C LYS A 14 -12.76 -22.17 -4.15
N ALA A 15 -11.66 -21.86 -3.46
CA ALA A 15 -11.68 -21.72 -2.00
C ALA A 15 -12.65 -20.56 -1.68
N SER A 16 -13.63 -20.82 -0.81
CA SER A 16 -14.56 -19.80 -0.36
C SER A 16 -13.82 -18.87 0.60
N ALA A 17 -13.57 -17.62 0.20
CA ALA A 17 -12.98 -16.62 1.09
C ALA A 17 -14.04 -16.18 2.12
N GLU A 18 -13.71 -16.31 3.40
CA GLU A 18 -14.60 -15.91 4.50
C GLU A 18 -14.05 -14.67 5.21
N PRO A 19 -14.90 -13.72 5.63
CA PRO A 19 -14.44 -12.57 6.39
C PRO A 19 -13.87 -13.02 7.75
N PRO A 20 -12.85 -12.33 8.29
CA PRO A 20 -12.32 -12.64 9.61
C PRO A 20 -13.39 -12.43 10.70
N GLU A 21 -13.33 -13.21 11.78
CA GLU A 21 -14.17 -12.96 12.95
C GLU A 21 -14.02 -11.50 13.43
N LYS A 22 -15.13 -10.87 13.85
CA LYS A 22 -15.12 -9.50 14.34
C LYS A 22 -14.23 -9.42 15.58
N SER A 23 -13.03 -8.83 15.45
CA SER A 23 -12.17 -8.64 16.61
C SER A 23 -12.76 -7.56 17.53
N LYS A 24 -12.70 -7.78 18.85
CA LYS A 24 -13.14 -6.82 19.88
C LYS A 24 -12.37 -5.48 19.85
N ALA A 25 -11.37 -5.31 18.99
CA ALA A 25 -10.49 -4.14 18.97
C ALA A 25 -11.14 -2.89 18.34
N GLU A 26 -12.19 -3.05 17.51
CA GLU A 26 -12.89 -1.90 16.91
C GLU A 26 -13.74 -1.08 17.91
N SER A 27 -13.99 -1.58 19.13
CA SER A 27 -14.70 -0.82 20.17
C SER A 27 -13.85 0.22 20.90
N SER A 28 -12.53 0.27 20.66
CA SER A 28 -11.60 1.12 21.43
C SER A 28 -11.46 2.56 20.90
N ALA A 29 -11.97 2.86 19.71
CA ALA A 29 -11.97 4.21 19.14
C ALA A 29 -13.18 5.07 19.55
N ARG A 30 -14.00 4.60 20.51
CA ARG A 30 -15.13 5.38 21.05
C ARG A 30 -14.59 6.38 22.08
N SER A 31 -14.21 7.56 21.63
CA SER A 31 -13.72 8.63 22.50
C SER A 31 -14.73 8.96 23.60
N SER A 32 -14.21 8.97 24.83
CA SER A 32 -14.84 9.58 26.00
C SER A 32 -15.15 11.05 25.70
N SER A 33 -16.43 11.37 25.54
CA SER A 33 -16.93 12.73 25.73
C SER A 33 -17.92 12.71 26.89
N LYS A 34 -17.46 13.22 28.03
CA LYS A 34 -18.30 13.55 29.18
C LYS A 34 -18.81 14.97 28.93
N GLY A 35 -20.12 15.16 28.80
CA GLY A 35 -20.71 16.48 28.61
C GLY A 35 -22.23 16.45 28.55
N ALA A 36 -22.83 16.88 29.65
CA ALA A 36 -24.21 17.32 29.93
C ALA A 36 -25.25 17.26 28.80
N GLY A 37 -26.40 16.66 29.13
CA GLY A 37 -27.53 16.47 28.23
C GLY A 37 -28.28 17.75 27.87
N VAL A 38 -28.84 17.73 26.66
CA VAL A 38 -30.09 18.38 26.29
C VAL A 38 -30.80 17.41 25.35
N ASN A 39 -32.05 17.06 25.71
CA ASN A 39 -32.92 16.21 24.89
C ASN A 39 -33.32 16.99 23.63
N ASP A 40 -32.97 16.47 22.45
CA ASP A 40 -33.70 16.78 21.24
C ASP A 40 -33.98 15.48 20.45
N ARG A 41 -35.25 15.31 20.08
CA ARG A 41 -35.77 14.15 19.37
C ARG A 41 -35.84 14.51 17.89
N SER A 42 -35.38 13.58 17.05
CA SER A 42 -35.67 13.39 15.61
C SER A 42 -34.47 13.62 14.70
N GLY A 43 -33.93 12.52 14.16
CA GLY A 43 -32.94 12.51 13.10
C GLY A 43 -32.10 11.24 13.13
N GLY A 44 -32.40 10.27 12.26
CA GLY A 44 -31.70 8.99 12.19
C GLY A 44 -30.20 9.18 12.01
N GLY A 45 -29.43 8.90 13.07
CA GLY A 45 -27.98 9.03 13.09
C GLY A 45 -27.34 8.04 12.13
N LYS A 46 -26.76 8.54 11.03
CA LYS A 46 -25.73 7.78 10.32
C LYS A 46 -24.53 7.68 11.26
N GLY A 47 -24.28 6.48 11.79
CA GLY A 47 -23.07 6.22 12.57
C GLY A 47 -21.83 6.58 11.76
N ALA A 48 -20.74 6.91 12.46
CA ALA A 48 -19.45 7.12 11.81
C ALA A 48 -19.04 5.84 11.06
N LEU A 49 -18.62 5.99 9.80
CA LEU A 49 -18.19 4.85 8.98
C LEU A 49 -16.96 4.19 9.58
N THR A 50 -16.91 2.86 9.50
CA THR A 50 -15.70 2.09 9.82
C THR A 50 -14.61 2.36 8.78
N VAL A 51 -13.36 2.02 9.12
CA VAL A 51 -12.22 2.16 8.19
C VAL A 51 -12.46 1.37 6.90
N ASN A 52 -12.99 0.15 7.00
CA ASN A 52 -13.22 -0.71 5.85
C ASN A 52 -14.39 -0.25 4.97
N GLU A 53 -15.45 0.33 5.56
CA GLU A 53 -16.50 1.01 4.80
C GLU A 53 -15.94 2.23 4.06
N PHE A 54 -15.05 2.98 4.72
CA PHE A 54 -14.40 4.13 4.11
C PHE A 54 -13.51 3.74 2.92
N VAL A 55 -12.68 2.70 3.06
CA VAL A 55 -11.83 2.20 1.97
C VAL A 55 -12.68 1.72 0.79
N ALA A 56 -13.71 0.90 1.04
CA ALA A 56 -14.63 0.42 0.01
C ALA A 56 -15.32 1.57 -0.75
N ARG A 57 -15.75 2.60 -0.03
CA ARG A 57 -16.36 3.80 -0.65
C ARG A 57 -15.35 4.60 -1.47
N THR A 58 -14.14 4.81 -0.95
CA THR A 58 -13.09 5.58 -1.63
C THR A 58 -12.66 4.94 -2.93
N LYS A 59 -12.54 3.61 -2.96
CA LYS A 59 -12.24 2.88 -4.21
C LYS A 59 -13.30 3.13 -5.29
N ARG A 60 -14.58 3.01 -4.93
CA ARG A 60 -15.70 3.30 -5.84
C ARG A 60 -15.74 4.74 -6.33
N TYR A 61 -15.30 5.69 -5.51
CA TYR A 61 -15.18 7.09 -5.92
C TYR A 61 -14.06 7.24 -6.96
N ARG A 62 -12.88 6.68 -6.69
CA ARG A 62 -11.74 6.74 -7.59
C ARG A 62 -11.99 6.03 -8.93
N GLU A 63 -12.72 4.92 -8.95
CA GLU A 63 -13.19 4.26 -10.18
C GLU A 63 -14.06 5.18 -11.05
N ARG A 64 -14.77 6.12 -10.43
CA ARG A 64 -15.57 7.16 -11.12
C ARG A 64 -14.78 8.44 -11.38
N GLY A 65 -13.47 8.44 -11.13
CA GLY A 65 -12.62 9.63 -11.26
C GLY A 65 -12.84 10.68 -10.17
N LEU A 66 -13.43 10.31 -9.04
CA LEU A 66 -13.66 11.19 -7.89
C LEU A 66 -12.60 10.97 -6.82
N GLU A 67 -12.11 12.06 -6.22
CA GLU A 67 -11.17 12.01 -5.10
C GLU A 67 -11.91 11.94 -3.75
N PRO A 68 -11.32 11.28 -2.73
CA PRO A 68 -11.88 11.30 -1.38
C PRO A 68 -11.94 12.74 -0.86
N THR A 69 -12.92 13.02 0.01
CA THR A 69 -13.03 14.36 0.59
C THR A 69 -11.89 14.61 1.58
N LYS A 70 -11.49 15.88 1.77
CA LYS A 70 -10.43 16.23 2.73
C LYS A 70 -10.69 15.71 4.16
N PRO A 71 -11.90 15.83 4.75
CA PRO A 71 -12.16 15.32 6.09
C PRO A 71 -11.99 13.80 6.21
N GLU A 72 -12.33 13.08 5.15
CA GLU A 72 -12.21 11.63 5.09
C GLU A 72 -10.75 11.18 4.99
N LEU A 73 -9.96 11.84 4.14
CA LEU A 73 -8.52 11.62 4.05
C LEU A 73 -7.83 11.91 5.40
N ILE A 74 -8.24 12.96 6.10
CA ILE A 74 -7.78 13.28 7.45
C ILE A 74 -8.10 12.17 8.45
N ALA A 75 -9.31 11.61 8.40
CA ALA A 75 -9.69 10.51 9.28
C ALA A 75 -8.83 9.26 9.05
N TYR A 76 -8.54 8.95 7.78
CA TYR A 76 -7.68 7.82 7.43
C TYR A 76 -6.20 8.07 7.77
N ALA A 77 -5.71 9.30 7.60
CA ALA A 77 -4.38 9.68 8.06
C ALA A 77 -4.22 9.44 9.58
N ARG A 78 -5.20 9.86 10.38
CA ARG A 78 -5.23 9.59 11.82
C ARG A 78 -5.27 8.10 12.14
N TYR A 79 -6.03 7.31 11.36
CA TYR A 79 -6.03 5.85 11.51
C TYR A 79 -4.64 5.26 11.32
N LEU A 80 -3.85 5.76 10.36
CA LEU A 80 -2.45 5.37 10.14
C LEU A 80 -1.49 5.90 11.21
N GLY A 81 -1.93 6.83 12.05
CA GLY A 81 -1.14 7.49 13.09
C GLY A 81 -0.52 8.82 12.65
N ILE A 82 -0.87 9.31 11.46
CA ILE A 82 -0.40 10.59 10.90
C ILE A 82 -1.16 11.74 11.60
N ASP A 83 -0.42 12.72 12.13
CA ASP A 83 -1.03 13.95 12.65
C ASP A 83 -1.28 14.93 11.48
N PRO A 84 -2.54 15.19 11.09
CA PRO A 84 -2.83 16.08 9.97
C PRO A 84 -2.54 17.56 10.25
N ILE A 85 -2.34 17.94 11.52
CA ILE A 85 -2.03 19.31 11.92
C ILE A 85 -0.52 19.53 11.92
N THR A 86 0.21 18.64 12.59
CA THR A 86 1.67 18.74 12.73
C THR A 86 2.40 18.27 11.47
N ASP A 87 1.94 17.15 10.88
CA ASP A 87 2.57 16.46 9.75
C ASP A 87 1.71 16.54 8.48
N GLY A 88 1.11 17.70 8.24
CA GLY A 88 0.25 17.95 7.08
C GLY A 88 0.94 17.72 5.74
N ASP A 89 2.27 17.89 5.68
CA ASP A 89 3.08 17.59 4.49
C ASP A 89 3.25 16.09 4.24
N LEU A 90 2.97 15.23 5.23
CA LEU A 90 3.03 13.76 5.13
C LEU A 90 1.67 13.12 4.83
N MET A 91 0.61 13.91 4.61
CA MET A 91 -0.73 13.45 4.22
C MET A 91 -0.72 12.59 2.96
N TRP A 92 0.31 12.73 2.11
CA TRP A 92 0.49 11.88 0.95
C TRP A 92 0.59 10.40 1.27
N ILE A 93 1.07 10.01 2.45
CA ILE A 93 1.18 8.61 2.86
C ILE A 93 -0.22 7.98 2.99
N ALA A 94 -1.20 8.74 3.48
CA ALA A 94 -2.59 8.30 3.57
C ALA A 94 -3.22 8.14 2.18
N ASP A 95 -2.95 9.07 1.27
CA ASP A 95 -3.43 9.00 -0.11
C ASP A 95 -2.88 7.78 -0.86
N GLU A 96 -1.57 7.51 -0.67
CA GLU A 96 -0.86 6.35 -1.21
C GLU A 96 -1.34 5.03 -0.60
N ALA A 97 -1.63 5.00 0.70
CA ALA A 97 -2.20 3.84 1.37
C ALA A 97 -3.59 3.47 0.83
N LEU A 98 -4.43 4.46 0.52
CA LEU A 98 -5.73 4.23 -0.12
C LEU A 98 -5.59 3.74 -1.58
N ALA A 99 -4.47 4.05 -2.24
CA ALA A 99 -4.17 3.66 -3.61
C ALA A 99 -3.28 2.41 -3.69
N ALA A 100 -2.95 1.80 -2.55
CA ALA A 100 -1.94 0.75 -2.50
C ALA A 100 -2.42 -0.49 -3.28
N PRO A 101 -1.57 -1.04 -4.17
CA PRO A 101 -1.86 -2.31 -4.80
C PRO A 101 -1.74 -3.46 -3.79
N LEU A 102 -2.47 -4.55 -4.06
CA LEU A 102 -2.31 -5.78 -3.29
C LEU A 102 -1.08 -6.57 -3.78
N PRO A 103 -0.33 -7.21 -2.86
CA PRO A 103 0.61 -8.25 -3.25
C PRO A 103 -0.11 -9.41 -3.95
N SER A 104 0.60 -10.14 -4.81
CA SER A 104 0.03 -11.17 -5.69
C SER A 104 -0.71 -12.30 -4.97
N GLU A 105 -0.33 -12.56 -3.73
CA GLU A 105 -0.90 -13.58 -2.86
C GLU A 105 -2.14 -13.11 -2.09
N TRP A 106 -2.52 -11.83 -2.23
CA TRP A 106 -3.70 -11.27 -1.58
C TRP A 106 -4.78 -10.92 -2.60
N THR A 107 -6.03 -11.11 -2.18
CA THR A 107 -7.23 -10.78 -2.92
C THR A 107 -8.16 -9.94 -2.05
N GLU A 108 -8.94 -9.08 -2.69
CA GLU A 108 -9.94 -8.24 -2.02
C GLU A 108 -11.33 -8.87 -2.15
N HIS A 109 -12.10 -8.82 -1.06
CA HIS A 109 -13.46 -9.34 -0.98
C HIS A 109 -14.34 -8.39 -0.15
N HIS A 110 -15.64 -8.57 -0.27
CA HIS A 110 -16.65 -7.81 0.49
C HIS A 110 -17.47 -8.76 1.35
N ASP A 111 -17.72 -8.36 2.60
CA ASP A 111 -18.65 -9.10 3.45
C ASP A 111 -20.13 -8.75 3.12
N SER A 112 -21.07 -9.35 3.85
CA SER A 112 -22.50 -9.09 3.66
C SER A 112 -22.94 -7.65 4.00
N ALA A 113 -22.09 -6.88 4.68
CA ALA A 113 -22.29 -5.47 4.98
C ALA A 113 -21.50 -4.56 4.02
N ASP A 114 -20.98 -5.11 2.91
CA ASP A 114 -20.20 -4.39 1.90
C ASP A 114 -18.90 -3.75 2.44
N ARG A 115 -18.37 -4.30 3.54
CA ARG A 115 -17.08 -3.92 4.10
C ARG A 115 -15.98 -4.70 3.40
N VAL A 116 -14.89 -4.01 3.08
CA VAL A 116 -13.73 -4.63 2.45
C VAL A 116 -12.97 -5.52 3.44
N PHE A 117 -12.53 -6.69 2.99
CA PHE A 117 -11.54 -7.52 3.67
C PHE A 117 -10.58 -8.14 2.66
N TYR A 118 -9.44 -8.60 3.15
CA TYR A 118 -8.35 -9.14 2.36
C TYR A 118 -8.15 -10.61 2.66
N TYR A 119 -7.95 -11.43 1.63
CA TYR A 119 -7.74 -12.86 1.75
C TYR A 119 -6.42 -13.26 1.10
N ASN A 120 -5.55 -13.90 1.87
CA ASN A 120 -4.31 -14.47 1.38
C ASN A 120 -4.59 -15.86 0.79
N VAL A 121 -4.40 -16.01 -0.51
CA VAL A 121 -4.71 -17.26 -1.23
C VAL A 121 -3.71 -18.38 -0.97
N GLN A 122 -2.51 -18.06 -0.46
CA GLN A 122 -1.48 -19.05 -0.14
C GLN A 122 -1.64 -19.59 1.29
N THR A 123 -1.89 -18.70 2.25
CA THR A 123 -2.02 -19.08 3.67
C THR A 123 -3.46 -19.35 4.09
N HIS A 124 -4.43 -19.08 3.20
CA HIS A 124 -5.86 -19.12 3.47
C HIS A 124 -6.31 -18.25 4.65
N ALA A 125 -5.55 -17.19 4.96
CA ALA A 125 -5.84 -16.27 6.05
C ALA A 125 -6.61 -15.04 5.55
N SER A 126 -7.62 -14.63 6.32
CA SER A 126 -8.35 -13.38 6.09
C SER A 126 -7.89 -12.27 7.05
N SER A 127 -7.94 -11.03 6.59
CA SER A 127 -7.58 -9.83 7.37
C SER A 127 -8.55 -8.70 7.08
N TRP A 128 -8.92 -7.95 8.12
CA TRP A 128 -9.63 -6.66 7.99
C TRP A 128 -8.67 -5.51 7.62
N THR A 129 -7.38 -5.75 7.66
CA THR A 129 -6.31 -4.77 7.44
C THR A 129 -5.61 -5.05 6.12
N HIS A 130 -5.35 -3.98 5.35
CA HIS A 130 -4.62 -4.09 4.09
C HIS A 130 -3.21 -4.66 4.33
N PRO A 131 -2.71 -5.61 3.52
CA PRO A 131 -1.42 -6.28 3.76
C PRO A 131 -0.23 -5.33 3.75
N LEU A 132 -0.33 -4.21 3.05
CA LEU A 132 0.69 -3.15 3.05
C LEU A 132 0.42 -2.02 4.07
N GLU A 133 -0.59 -2.10 4.92
CA GLU A 133 -0.88 -1.02 5.88
C GLU A 133 0.32 -0.72 6.78
N GLN A 134 0.96 -1.75 7.33
CA GLN A 134 2.09 -1.59 8.23
C GLN A 134 3.26 -0.87 7.54
N LEU A 135 3.49 -1.14 6.25
CA LEU A 135 4.51 -0.46 5.46
C LEU A 135 4.29 1.07 5.42
N HIS A 136 3.05 1.54 5.31
CA HIS A 136 2.74 2.97 5.32
C HIS A 136 2.93 3.57 6.71
N ARG A 137 2.53 2.86 7.76
CA ARG A 137 2.77 3.27 9.16
C ARG A 137 4.26 3.42 9.44
N ASP A 138 5.06 2.47 9.00
CA ASP A 138 6.52 2.47 9.20
C ASP A 138 7.18 3.58 8.38
N THR A 139 6.70 3.83 7.16
CA THR A 139 7.15 4.96 6.33
C THR A 139 6.94 6.28 7.06
N TYR A 140 5.75 6.51 7.62
CA TYR A 140 5.45 7.71 8.40
C TYR A 140 6.35 7.83 9.64
N LYS A 141 6.41 6.76 10.45
CA LYS A 141 7.23 6.72 11.68
C LYS A 141 8.70 7.01 11.39
N SER A 142 9.24 6.46 10.30
CA SER A 142 10.63 6.71 9.89
C SER A 142 10.90 8.19 9.61
N ILE A 143 10.00 8.87 8.90
CA ILE A 143 10.17 10.29 8.57
C ILE A 143 10.06 11.15 9.83
N VAL A 144 9.05 10.91 10.67
CA VAL A 144 8.84 11.69 11.90
C VAL A 144 9.97 11.48 12.89
N HIS A 145 10.42 10.24 13.10
CA HIS A 145 11.57 9.97 13.98
C HIS A 145 12.84 10.68 13.51
N PHE A 146 13.11 10.67 12.20
CA PHE A 146 14.25 11.39 11.63
C PHE A 146 14.15 12.91 11.84
N ARG A 147 12.94 13.48 11.73
CA ARG A 147 12.68 14.93 11.93
C ARG A 147 12.62 15.35 13.40
N GLY A 148 12.27 14.43 14.31
CA GLY A 148 11.94 14.70 15.70
C GLY A 148 13.07 15.26 16.55
N GLY A 149 14.29 15.36 16.00
CA GLY A 149 15.42 16.01 16.66
C GLY A 149 16.13 15.13 17.69
N ASP A 150 15.78 13.84 17.77
CA ASP A 150 16.47 12.86 18.63
C ASP A 150 17.94 12.64 18.21
N LEU A 151 18.30 13.05 17.00
CA LEU A 151 19.61 12.86 16.39
C LEU A 151 20.35 14.20 16.24
N SER A 152 21.66 14.20 16.51
CA SER A 152 22.54 15.31 16.15
C SER A 152 22.59 15.51 14.62
N LYS A 153 23.10 16.64 14.13
CA LYS A 153 23.22 16.87 12.68
C LYS A 153 24.16 15.87 12.02
N GLU A 154 25.25 15.54 12.71
CA GLU A 154 26.19 14.50 12.28
C GLU A 154 25.50 13.14 12.21
N ASP A 155 24.73 12.75 13.23
CA ASP A 155 23.99 11.49 13.23
C ASP A 155 22.90 11.44 12.14
N GLN A 156 22.23 12.57 11.89
CA GLN A 156 21.26 12.71 10.79
C GLN A 156 21.93 12.45 9.44
N THR A 157 23.14 12.97 9.22
CA THR A 157 23.88 12.71 7.95
C THR A 157 24.27 11.24 7.82
N VAL A 158 24.75 10.61 8.90
CA VAL A 158 25.13 9.20 8.90
C VAL A 158 23.92 8.30 8.63
N GLU A 159 22.79 8.57 9.30
CA GLU A 159 21.56 7.81 9.09
C GLU A 159 20.99 8.05 7.69
N LEU A 160 21.03 9.28 7.18
CA LEU A 160 20.60 9.58 5.82
C LEU A 160 21.42 8.81 4.78
N ASP A 161 22.75 8.73 4.93
CA ASP A 161 23.62 7.98 4.02
C ASP A 161 23.45 6.47 4.14
N ARG A 162 23.09 5.97 5.33
CA ARG A 162 22.68 4.58 5.51
C ARG A 162 21.36 4.29 4.79
N LEU A 163 20.36 5.17 4.92
CA LEU A 163 19.06 5.04 4.27
C LEU A 163 19.18 5.14 2.74
N LYS A 164 20.05 6.02 2.22
CA LYS A 164 20.39 6.09 0.78
C LYS A 164 20.91 4.76 0.26
N ARG A 165 21.93 4.19 0.90
CA ARG A 165 22.51 2.88 0.51
C ARG A 165 21.48 1.76 0.53
N LYS A 166 20.64 1.73 1.57
CA LYS A 166 19.54 0.75 1.68
C LYS A 166 18.52 0.92 0.55
N CYS A 167 18.19 2.16 0.17
CA CYS A 167 17.28 2.45 -0.93
C CYS A 167 17.87 2.03 -2.29
N GLU A 168 19.15 2.27 -2.53
CA GLU A 168 19.86 1.85 -3.75
C GLU A 168 19.93 0.32 -3.87
N GLU A 169 20.20 -0.37 -2.76
CA GLU A 169 20.15 -1.84 -2.70
C GLU A 169 18.73 -2.36 -3.00
N ALA A 170 17.71 -1.81 -2.34
CA ALA A 170 16.33 -2.16 -2.59
C ALA A 170 15.90 -1.87 -4.04
N GLU A 171 16.41 -0.80 -4.67
CA GLU A 171 16.17 -0.50 -6.08
C GLU A 171 16.79 -1.57 -6.99
N ARG A 172 18.06 -1.95 -6.78
CA ARG A 172 18.72 -3.00 -7.56
C ARG A 172 17.99 -4.34 -7.44
N ASP A 173 17.60 -4.72 -6.23
CA ASP A 173 16.84 -5.95 -5.96
C ASP A 173 15.43 -5.89 -6.54
N SER A 174 14.82 -4.70 -6.54
CA SER A 174 13.55 -4.42 -7.21
C SER A 174 13.67 -4.63 -8.71
N VAL A 175 14.61 -3.97 -9.36
CA VAL A 175 14.85 -4.08 -10.80
C VAL A 175 15.11 -5.52 -11.20
N LYS A 176 16.00 -6.24 -10.50
CA LYS A 176 16.33 -7.63 -10.81
C LYS A 176 15.09 -8.53 -10.78
N GLU A 177 14.31 -8.48 -9.69
CA GLU A 177 13.09 -9.28 -9.57
C GLU A 177 12.06 -8.88 -10.62
N LEU A 178 11.80 -7.58 -10.82
CA LEU A 178 10.81 -7.09 -11.77
C LEU A 178 11.14 -7.55 -13.20
N GLN A 179 12.42 -7.65 -13.53
CA GLN A 179 12.90 -8.19 -14.81
C GLN A 179 12.77 -9.71 -14.91
N ALA A 180 12.71 -10.44 -13.80
CA ALA A 180 12.54 -11.89 -13.79
C ALA A 180 11.11 -12.32 -14.12
N TRP A 181 10.12 -11.42 -13.94
CA TRP A 181 8.71 -11.66 -14.26
C TRP A 181 8.39 -11.40 -15.73
N SER A 182 7.65 -12.32 -16.34
CA SER A 182 7.17 -12.25 -17.72
C SER A 182 5.67 -12.52 -17.76
N GLU A 183 4.95 -11.80 -18.62
CA GLU A 183 3.51 -12.00 -18.85
C GLU A 183 3.31 -13.05 -19.95
N HIS A 184 2.39 -13.96 -19.71
CA HIS A 184 2.00 -15.02 -20.63
C HIS A 184 0.48 -15.13 -20.67
N THR A 185 -0.03 -15.86 -21.65
CA THR A 185 -1.47 -16.11 -21.81
C THR A 185 -1.67 -17.60 -22.03
N ASP A 186 -2.64 -18.19 -21.33
CA ASP A 186 -3.00 -19.60 -21.53
C ASP A 186 -3.87 -19.81 -22.79
N GLU A 187 -4.24 -21.06 -23.07
CA GLU A 187 -5.10 -21.40 -24.21
C GLU A 187 -6.49 -20.75 -24.14
N GLY A 188 -6.94 -20.36 -22.94
CA GLY A 188 -8.21 -19.69 -22.70
C GLY A 188 -8.14 -18.16 -22.80
N GLY A 189 -6.98 -17.58 -23.13
CA GLY A 189 -6.80 -16.14 -23.16
C GLY A 189 -6.59 -15.51 -21.79
N GLN A 190 -6.46 -16.30 -20.73
CA GLN A 190 -6.23 -15.79 -19.37
C GLN A 190 -4.74 -15.49 -19.19
N LYS A 191 -4.47 -14.27 -18.74
CA LYS A 191 -3.11 -13.82 -18.43
C LYS A 191 -2.61 -14.46 -17.15
N PHE A 192 -1.33 -14.84 -17.15
CA PHE A 192 -0.57 -15.25 -15.98
C PHE A 192 0.85 -14.70 -16.04
N PHE A 193 1.54 -14.68 -14.90
CA PHE A 193 2.88 -14.12 -14.77
C PHE A 193 3.83 -15.21 -14.32
N TYR A 194 4.95 -15.33 -15.02
CA TYR A 194 5.97 -16.34 -14.76
C TYR A 194 7.29 -15.68 -14.32
N ASN A 195 7.83 -16.12 -13.19
CA ASN A 195 9.15 -15.73 -12.72
C ASN A 195 10.18 -16.77 -13.16
N ARG A 196 11.10 -16.38 -14.04
CA ARG A 196 12.14 -17.28 -14.56
C ARG A 196 13.21 -17.66 -13.53
N ASP A 197 13.48 -16.80 -12.55
CA ASP A 197 14.55 -17.04 -11.57
C ASP A 197 14.05 -18.01 -10.48
N LYS A 198 12.78 -17.86 -10.07
CA LYS A 198 12.12 -18.69 -9.05
C LYS A 198 11.39 -19.91 -9.63
N GLN A 199 11.20 -19.95 -10.95
CA GLN A 199 10.46 -21.00 -11.66
C GLN A 199 9.02 -21.17 -11.13
N VAL A 200 8.35 -20.05 -10.85
CA VAL A 200 6.96 -20.03 -10.35
C VAL A 200 6.05 -19.22 -11.25
N SER A 201 4.78 -19.63 -11.30
CA SER A 201 3.71 -18.87 -11.98
C SER A 201 2.68 -18.36 -10.97
N VAL A 202 2.15 -17.17 -11.22
CA VAL A 202 1.06 -16.57 -10.44
C VAL A 202 0.03 -15.95 -11.40
N TRP A 203 -1.23 -15.88 -10.96
CA TRP A 203 -2.32 -15.31 -11.76
C TRP A 203 -2.44 -13.78 -11.65
N THR A 204 -1.85 -13.20 -10.61
CA THR A 204 -1.88 -11.76 -10.34
C THR A 204 -0.48 -11.19 -10.54
N ASP A 205 -0.37 -10.05 -11.23
CA ASP A 205 0.92 -9.39 -11.45
C ASP A 205 1.58 -9.05 -10.09
N PRO A 206 2.75 -9.60 -9.76
CA PRO A 206 3.43 -9.32 -8.49
C PRO A 206 4.19 -7.99 -8.50
N ARG A 207 4.36 -7.38 -9.67
CA ARG A 207 5.18 -6.17 -9.85
C ARG A 207 4.61 -4.93 -9.15
N PRO A 208 3.30 -4.61 -9.20
CA PRO A 208 2.75 -3.37 -8.65
C PRO A 208 3.04 -3.17 -7.15
N ALA A 209 2.83 -4.19 -6.31
CA ALA A 209 3.13 -4.10 -4.87
C ALA A 209 4.60 -3.84 -4.59
N ARG A 210 5.50 -4.44 -5.37
CA ARG A 210 6.94 -4.25 -5.24
C ARG A 210 7.37 -2.84 -5.66
N CYS A 211 6.80 -2.34 -6.77
CA CYS A 211 7.00 -0.96 -7.20
C CYS A 211 6.49 0.04 -6.17
N HIS A 212 5.34 -0.23 -5.54
CA HIS A 212 4.76 0.62 -4.49
C HIS A 212 5.67 0.71 -3.27
N ALA A 213 6.21 -0.42 -2.81
CA ALA A 213 7.12 -0.44 -1.66
C ALA A 213 8.41 0.36 -1.92
N LEU A 214 9.02 0.19 -3.10
CA LEU A 214 10.20 0.98 -3.49
C LEU A 214 9.86 2.47 -3.58
N TYR A 215 8.71 2.82 -4.15
CA TYR A 215 8.24 4.20 -4.26
C TYR A 215 8.12 4.88 -2.89
N LEU A 216 7.52 4.21 -1.89
CA LEU A 216 7.41 4.75 -0.53
C LEU A 216 8.79 5.02 0.08
N GLN A 217 9.74 4.09 -0.07
CA GLN A 217 11.11 4.25 0.41
C GLN A 217 11.81 5.45 -0.23
N MET A 218 11.77 5.55 -1.57
CA MET A 218 12.38 6.66 -2.30
C MET A 218 11.78 8.02 -1.92
N ARG A 219 10.45 8.08 -1.74
CA ARG A 219 9.75 9.31 -1.37
C ARG A 219 10.05 9.72 0.06
N ALA A 220 10.04 8.78 1.01
CA ALA A 220 10.43 9.04 2.39
C ALA A 220 11.87 9.55 2.50
N LEU A 221 12.80 8.93 1.75
CA LEU A 221 14.19 9.36 1.68
C LEU A 221 14.32 10.80 1.18
N ARG A 222 13.51 11.19 0.20
CA ARG A 222 13.47 12.58 -0.26
C ARG A 222 13.00 13.54 0.83
N ASP A 223 11.94 13.18 1.55
CA ASP A 223 11.39 14.03 2.60
C ASP A 223 12.39 14.20 3.76
N MET A 224 13.15 13.15 4.09
CA MET A 224 14.25 13.21 5.07
C MET A 224 15.44 14.04 4.54
N SER A 225 15.86 13.85 3.29
CA SER A 225 16.97 14.63 2.69
C SER A 225 16.68 16.12 2.63
N LYS A 226 15.44 16.51 2.29
CA LYS A 226 14.99 17.91 2.29
C LYS A 226 15.12 18.54 3.68
N HIS A 227 14.80 17.78 4.73
CA HIS A 227 14.91 18.25 6.11
C HIS A 227 16.37 18.58 6.49
N CYS A 228 17.35 17.83 5.97
CA CYS A 228 18.78 18.11 6.17
C CYS A 228 19.34 19.23 5.28
N GLY A 229 18.53 19.87 4.42
CA GLY A 229 19.01 20.87 3.46
C GLY A 229 19.89 20.30 2.34
N GLN A 230 19.92 18.96 2.17
CA GLN A 230 20.64 18.30 1.09
C GLN A 230 19.69 18.04 -0.09
N VAL A 231 20.02 18.59 -1.27
CA VAL A 231 19.40 18.17 -2.54
C VAL A 231 20.20 16.96 -3.04
N VAL A 232 19.58 15.78 -3.11
CA VAL A 232 20.25 14.58 -3.62
C VAL A 232 20.55 14.76 -5.12
N PRO A 233 21.82 14.83 -5.56
CA PRO A 233 22.15 14.96 -6.98
C PRO A 233 21.78 13.67 -7.72
N GLY A 234 21.08 13.77 -8.85
CA GLY A 234 20.61 12.62 -9.64
C GLY A 234 19.13 12.24 -9.42
N LEU A 235 18.49 12.77 -8.37
CA LEU A 235 17.03 12.83 -8.28
C LEU A 235 16.57 14.14 -8.91
N ALA A 236 16.21 14.11 -10.19
CA ALA A 236 15.44 15.20 -10.82
C ALA A 236 14.24 15.57 -9.91
N PRO A 237 13.73 16.81 -9.93
CA PRO A 237 12.52 17.19 -9.21
C PRO A 237 11.44 16.18 -9.62
N MET A 238 11.07 15.26 -8.72
CA MET A 238 9.95 14.40 -9.03
C MET A 238 8.68 15.13 -8.65
N ASP A 239 8.26 15.92 -9.62
CA ASP A 239 7.10 16.80 -9.56
C ASP A 239 5.79 16.02 -9.80
N ASP A 240 5.86 14.74 -10.22
CA ASP A 240 4.68 13.93 -10.56
C ASP A 240 4.78 12.46 -10.07
N PRO A 241 4.08 12.11 -8.97
CA PRO A 241 3.95 10.73 -8.48
C PRO A 241 3.53 9.70 -9.54
N ARG A 242 2.73 10.10 -10.54
CA ARG A 242 2.27 9.21 -11.62
C ARG A 242 3.41 8.89 -12.59
N ARG A 243 4.25 9.88 -12.91
CA ARG A 243 5.41 9.72 -13.79
C ARG A 243 6.48 8.83 -13.17
N ASP A 244 6.63 8.86 -11.86
CA ASP A 244 7.64 8.05 -11.16
C ASP A 244 7.21 6.61 -10.96
N LYS A 245 5.94 6.37 -10.62
CA LYS A 245 5.35 5.03 -10.68
C LYS A 245 5.50 4.46 -12.09
N LEU A 246 5.27 5.27 -13.12
CA LEU A 246 5.53 4.89 -14.50
C LEU A 246 7.03 4.62 -14.77
N ARG A 247 7.97 5.41 -14.25
CA ARG A 247 9.41 5.15 -14.43
C ARG A 247 9.85 3.84 -13.78
N ILE A 248 9.35 3.55 -12.58
CA ILE A 248 9.63 2.28 -11.89
C ILE A 248 9.01 1.11 -12.68
N GLN A 249 7.78 1.28 -13.19
CA GLN A 249 7.11 0.26 -14.01
C GLN A 249 7.72 0.08 -15.42
N GLN A 250 8.18 1.16 -16.07
CA GLN A 250 8.73 1.17 -17.44
C GLN A 250 10.22 0.82 -17.51
N ARG A 251 10.92 0.75 -16.38
CA ARG A 251 12.24 0.10 -16.28
C ARG A 251 12.13 -1.44 -16.33
N SER A 252 10.92 -1.98 -16.29
CA SER A 252 10.64 -3.35 -16.76
C SER A 252 10.54 -3.32 -18.29
N PRO A 253 11.32 -4.13 -19.03
CA PRO A 253 11.31 -4.07 -20.49
C PRO A 253 9.91 -4.37 -21.02
N ARG A 254 9.38 -3.48 -21.86
CA ARG A 254 8.30 -3.84 -22.79
C ARG A 254 8.89 -4.87 -23.73
N ILE A 255 8.58 -6.13 -23.50
CA ILE A 255 8.84 -7.17 -24.49
C ILE A 255 7.81 -6.94 -25.60
N PHE A 256 8.30 -6.46 -26.75
CA PHE A 256 7.61 -6.55 -28.03
C PHE A 256 7.54 -8.02 -28.47
#